data_AF-A0A087SQR2-F1
#
_entry.id   AF-A0A087SQR2-F1
#
_cell.length_a   1.000
_cell.length_b   1.000
_cell.length_c   1.000
_cell.angle_alpha   90.00
_cell.angle_beta   90.00
_cell.angle_gamma   90.00
#
_symmetry.space_group_name_H-M   'P 1'
#
loop_
_entity.id
_entity.type
_entity.pdbx_description
1 polymer ?
#
loop_
_entity_poly.entity_id
_entity_poly.type
_entity_poly.pdbx_seq_one_letter_code
_entity_poly.pdbx_strand_id
1 'polypeptide(L)'
;MFVTSIQSRPCLAPMRRAGHPGTGRSTQPVAVRAASAQDAARVLELAASKPEGEAKKLDARAFRRSLSKSGTYTKRLTNEEGPLQSMDAHGVGYSRTGLVAQMRETGNTWQQAGITVILAEAYGFCWGVERAVQMAYEARHRYPDAELHITNEIIHNPSVNDRLREMGVHFIATRDDGLKDFSRVAAGDVVILPAFGAAVGEMKDLHERGVQIVDTTCPWVSKVWNAVDNQARKGHTSIIHGKWAHEETVATASFAGTYLIVKDLAEAEWVCDFMVNGGDSAFFLEKFKHAYSEGFDPVRDLQCIGMANQTTMLKGETQAIGKLLERTQLQRFGPGELSRRFMIMDTICDATQERQDAVFKITGAQERPEEALDMLLVVGGFNSSNTSHLQEIGEMKGIPSFWVDCADRVDVSTNSVLHKLAHGELVETRDWIPRDASMPLRIGVTSGASTPDRAVEDVLDRIFRIRDPNFKGIQPRATKVGKPQHAEI
;
A
#
# COMPACT_ATOMS: atom_id res chain seq x y z
N MET A 1 3.20 34.26 -44.81
CA MET A 1 1.95 35.02 -44.74
C MET A 1 0.91 34.33 -45.61
N PHE A 2 -0.08 33.69 -45.01
CA PHE A 2 -1.51 33.87 -45.29
C PHE A 2 -2.25 32.80 -44.47
N VAL A 3 -2.96 33.32 -43.47
CA VAL A 3 -3.79 32.61 -42.50
C VAL A 3 -5.09 32.24 -43.19
N THR A 4 -5.57 31.01 -43.00
CA THR A 4 -6.98 30.68 -43.23
C THR A 4 -7.54 29.95 -42.02
N SER A 5 -8.47 30.65 -41.36
CA SER A 5 -9.29 30.17 -40.25
C SER A 5 -10.34 29.17 -40.74
N ILE A 6 -10.57 28.09 -39.99
CA ILE A 6 -11.81 27.31 -40.10
C ILE A 6 -12.50 27.32 -38.74
N GLN A 7 -13.74 27.78 -38.78
CA GLN A 7 -14.66 28.01 -37.68
C GLN A 7 -15.17 26.70 -37.07
N SER A 8 -15.35 26.75 -35.75
CA SER A 8 -16.01 25.77 -34.88
C SER A 8 -17.51 25.66 -35.17
N ARG A 9 -18.04 24.43 -35.19
CA ARG A 9 -19.48 24.13 -35.17
C ARG A 9 -19.93 23.87 -33.72
N PRO A 10 -21.13 24.32 -33.29
CA PRO A 10 -21.60 24.08 -31.94
C PRO A 10 -22.27 22.72 -31.77
N CYS A 11 -22.12 22.19 -30.56
CA CYS A 11 -22.63 20.92 -30.04
C CYS A 11 -24.17 20.90 -29.95
N LEU A 12 -24.79 19.80 -30.39
CA LEU A 12 -26.22 19.51 -30.21
C LEU A 12 -26.47 18.97 -28.80
N ALA A 13 -27.45 19.55 -28.09
CA ALA A 13 -27.92 19.12 -26.78
C ALA A 13 -28.71 17.79 -26.85
N PRO A 14 -28.67 16.92 -25.81
CA PRO A 14 -29.44 15.69 -25.81
C PRO A 14 -30.88 15.93 -25.32
N MET A 15 -31.85 15.40 -26.09
CA MET A 15 -33.27 15.40 -25.75
C MET A 15 -33.56 14.49 -24.55
N ARG A 16 -34.35 15.01 -23.60
CA ARG A 16 -34.94 14.27 -22.48
C ARG A 16 -35.92 13.20 -22.99
N ARG A 17 -35.82 11.97 -22.50
CA ARG A 17 -36.89 10.96 -22.57
C ARG A 17 -37.55 10.76 -21.20
N ALA A 18 -38.88 10.70 -21.24
CA ALA A 18 -39.78 10.54 -20.11
C ALA A 18 -39.68 9.15 -19.43
N GLY A 19 -40.01 9.12 -18.15
CA GLY A 19 -39.74 8.01 -17.23
C GLY A 19 -40.80 6.91 -17.12
N HIS A 20 -40.39 5.86 -16.41
CA HIS A 20 -41.22 4.83 -15.78
C HIS A 20 -40.63 4.54 -14.39
N PRO A 21 -41.45 4.39 -13.32
CA PRO A 21 -40.96 4.23 -11.96
C PRO A 21 -40.75 2.75 -11.64
N GLY A 22 -39.49 2.32 -11.56
CA GLY A 22 -39.09 1.05 -10.96
C GLY A 22 -38.33 1.35 -9.68
N THR A 23 -38.96 1.06 -8.53
CA THR A 23 -38.37 1.23 -7.19
C THR A 23 -37.29 0.17 -6.94
N GLY A 24 -36.07 0.45 -7.36
CA GLY A 24 -34.86 -0.21 -6.88
C GLY A 24 -34.06 0.79 -6.04
N ARG A 25 -34.00 0.60 -4.72
CA ARG A 25 -33.04 1.32 -3.87
C ARG A 25 -31.64 0.85 -4.24
N SER A 26 -31.02 1.55 -5.20
CA SER A 26 -29.58 1.56 -5.40
C SER A 26 -28.95 2.24 -4.19
N THR A 27 -28.45 1.46 -3.24
CA THR A 27 -27.47 1.94 -2.27
C THR A 27 -26.21 2.29 -3.05
N GLN A 28 -26.03 3.57 -3.39
CA GLN A 28 -24.72 4.05 -3.82
C GLN A 28 -23.75 3.80 -2.67
N PRO A 29 -22.59 3.16 -2.91
CA PRO A 29 -21.57 3.04 -1.89
C PRO A 29 -21.10 4.45 -1.53
N VAL A 30 -21.23 4.82 -0.25
CA VAL A 30 -20.56 5.99 0.30
C VAL A 30 -19.07 5.67 0.24
N ALA A 31 -18.39 6.18 -0.79
CA ALA A 31 -16.96 6.00 -0.95
C ALA A 31 -16.24 6.71 0.21
N VAL A 32 -15.72 5.94 1.15
CA VAL A 32 -14.67 6.42 2.05
C VAL A 32 -13.47 6.70 1.15
N ARG A 33 -13.17 7.98 0.94
CA ARG A 33 -12.06 8.42 0.11
C ARG A 33 -10.78 8.01 0.82
N ALA A 34 -9.85 7.34 0.13
CA ALA A 34 -8.48 7.20 0.63
C ALA A 34 -7.93 8.59 0.95
N ALA A 35 -7.10 8.69 2.01
CA ALA A 35 -6.53 9.96 2.45
C ALA A 35 -5.98 10.73 1.25
N SER A 36 -6.52 11.94 1.04
CA SER A 36 -6.05 12.80 -0.04
C SER A 36 -4.65 13.31 0.28
N ALA A 37 -3.90 13.78 -0.73
CA ALA A 37 -2.62 14.45 -0.47
C ALA A 37 -2.79 15.64 0.51
N GLN A 38 -3.93 16.34 0.45
CA GLN A 38 -4.23 17.44 1.37
C GLN A 38 -4.41 16.94 2.81
N ASP A 39 -5.07 15.79 3.00
CA ASP A 39 -5.29 15.19 4.32
C ASP A 39 -3.94 14.82 4.96
N ALA A 40 -3.08 14.16 4.19
CA ALA A 40 -1.76 13.77 4.66
C ALA A 40 -0.87 14.98 4.99
N ALA A 41 -1.01 16.09 4.25
CA ALA A 41 -0.23 17.30 4.49
C ALA A 41 -0.56 17.87 5.86
N ARG A 42 -1.84 17.91 6.22
CA ARG A 42 -2.27 18.38 7.54
C ARG A 42 -1.77 17.49 8.66
N VAL A 43 -1.90 16.17 8.51
CA VAL A 43 -1.44 15.25 9.56
C VAL A 43 0.07 15.40 9.76
N LEU A 44 0.83 15.61 8.69
CA LEU A 44 2.26 15.92 8.78
C LEU A 44 2.52 17.28 9.41
N GLU A 45 1.78 18.34 9.08
CA GLU A 45 1.88 19.65 9.74
C GLU A 45 1.63 19.56 11.25
N LEU A 46 0.68 18.73 11.69
CA LEU A 46 0.38 18.50 13.11
C LEU A 46 1.39 17.58 13.79
N ALA A 47 1.92 16.59 13.09
CA ALA A 47 3.02 15.78 13.58
C ALA A 47 4.32 16.60 13.69
N ALA A 48 4.47 17.57 12.80
CA ALA A 48 5.54 18.54 12.76
C ALA A 48 5.41 19.56 13.89
N SER A 49 4.20 20.02 14.24
CA SER A 49 3.99 21.14 15.15
C SER A 49 4.47 20.90 16.59
N LYS A 50 5.09 21.91 17.19
CA LYS A 50 5.41 21.98 18.62
C LYS A 50 4.14 22.34 19.40
N PRO A 51 3.88 21.68 20.54
CA PRO A 51 2.80 22.13 21.43
C PRO A 51 3.08 23.56 21.91
N GLU A 52 2.06 24.41 21.94
CA GLU A 52 2.17 25.77 22.47
C GLU A 52 2.49 25.73 23.97
N GLY A 53 3.60 26.37 24.38
CA GLY A 53 4.10 26.44 25.77
C GLY A 53 5.22 25.45 26.11
N GLU A 54 5.73 25.47 27.35
CA GLU A 54 6.75 24.55 27.89
C GLU A 54 6.28 23.08 28.02
N ALA A 55 5.29 22.65 27.23
CA ALA A 55 4.90 21.26 27.14
C ALA A 55 6.01 20.47 26.44
N LYS A 56 6.71 19.61 27.19
CA LYS A 56 7.69 18.67 26.62
C LYS A 56 7.06 17.92 25.44
N LYS A 57 7.75 17.88 24.28
CA LYS A 57 7.39 17.05 23.12
C LYS A 57 7.01 15.65 23.62
N LEU A 58 5.84 15.17 23.22
CA LEU A 58 5.33 13.86 23.62
C LEU A 58 6.38 12.79 23.28
N ASP A 59 6.93 12.14 24.31
CA ASP A 59 7.81 10.98 24.11
C ASP A 59 6.94 9.81 23.61
N ALA A 60 6.90 9.67 22.29
CA ALA A 60 6.10 8.65 21.60
C ALA A 60 6.39 7.22 22.10
N ARG A 61 7.64 6.95 22.48
CA ARG A 61 8.05 5.65 23.02
C ARG A 61 7.55 5.45 24.45
N ALA A 62 7.66 6.46 25.30
CA ALA A 62 7.09 6.42 26.64
C ALA A 62 5.56 6.24 26.59
N PHE A 63 4.89 6.99 25.72
CA PHE A 63 3.45 6.89 25.50
C PHE A 63 3.02 5.50 25.00
N ARG A 64 3.72 4.91 24.01
CA ARG A 64 3.44 3.53 23.59
C ARG A 64 3.61 2.51 24.71
N ARG A 65 4.59 2.70 25.59
CA ARG A 65 4.77 1.82 26.76
C ARG A 65 3.66 1.99 27.80
N SER A 66 3.08 3.18 27.96
CA SER A 66 1.92 3.37 28.84
C SER A 66 0.65 2.79 28.24
N LEU A 67 0.43 2.96 26.94
CA LEU A 67 -0.66 2.33 26.19
C LEU A 67 -0.69 0.81 26.41
N SER A 68 0.43 0.11 26.22
CA SER A 68 0.51 -1.34 26.42
C SER A 68 0.18 -1.81 27.85
N LYS A 69 0.14 -0.89 28.83
CA LYS A 69 -0.19 -1.17 30.23
C LYS A 69 -1.59 -0.72 30.63
N SER A 70 -2.36 -0.08 29.74
CA SER A 70 -3.66 0.52 30.09
C SER A 70 -4.76 -0.52 30.31
N GLY A 71 -4.58 -1.76 29.85
CA GLY A 71 -5.65 -2.77 29.83
C GLY A 71 -6.69 -2.56 28.71
N THR A 72 -6.69 -1.40 28.05
CA THR A 72 -7.59 -1.04 26.94
C THR A 72 -6.90 -1.05 25.58
N TYR A 73 -5.69 -1.62 25.51
CA TYR A 73 -4.89 -1.71 24.29
C TYR A 73 -4.46 -3.17 24.09
N THR A 74 -4.75 -3.73 22.92
CA THR A 74 -4.29 -5.05 22.53
C THR A 74 -3.58 -5.03 21.18
N LYS A 75 -2.49 -5.78 21.11
CA LYS A 75 -1.75 -6.10 19.89
C LYS A 75 -1.63 -7.62 19.71
N ARG A 76 -2.42 -8.41 20.43
CA ARG A 76 -2.30 -9.87 20.44
C ARG A 76 -3.24 -10.50 19.43
N LEU A 77 -2.67 -11.40 18.62
CA LEU A 77 -3.40 -12.34 17.79
C LEU A 77 -3.76 -13.56 18.65
N THR A 78 -4.97 -14.09 18.50
CA THR A 78 -5.45 -15.21 19.33
C THR A 78 -5.63 -16.53 18.58
N ASN A 79 -5.65 -16.50 17.24
CA ASN A 79 -5.78 -17.69 16.38
C ASN A 79 -7.03 -18.52 16.69
N GLU A 80 -8.12 -17.84 17.02
CA GLU A 80 -9.41 -18.47 17.25
C GLU A 80 -9.97 -19.05 15.94
N GLU A 81 -10.58 -20.23 16.02
CA GLU A 81 -11.03 -20.98 14.82
C GLU A 81 -12.21 -20.29 14.11
N GLY A 82 -13.16 -19.71 14.85
CA GLY A 82 -14.34 -19.03 14.30
C GLY A 82 -14.00 -17.85 13.36
N PRO A 83 -13.13 -16.91 13.78
CA PRO A 83 -12.63 -15.84 12.92
C PRO A 83 -11.93 -16.36 11.65
N LEU A 84 -11.10 -17.40 11.77
CA LEU A 84 -10.40 -18.00 10.62
C LEU A 84 -11.38 -18.64 9.61
N GLN A 85 -12.40 -19.34 10.10
CA GLN A 85 -13.46 -19.89 9.25
C GLN A 85 -14.26 -18.78 8.54
N SER A 86 -14.51 -17.66 9.23
CA SER A 86 -15.21 -16.51 8.64
C SER A 86 -14.38 -15.85 7.53
N MET A 87 -13.06 -15.72 7.73
CA MET A 87 -12.15 -15.20 6.70
C MET A 87 -12.15 -16.08 5.45
N ASP A 88 -12.05 -17.40 5.62
CA ASP A 88 -12.07 -18.36 4.50
C ASP A 88 -13.41 -18.30 3.74
N ALA A 89 -14.54 -18.28 4.46
CA ALA A 89 -15.87 -18.16 3.87
C ALA A 89 -16.06 -16.85 3.08
N HIS A 90 -15.44 -15.75 3.53
CA HIS A 90 -15.48 -14.47 2.82
C HIS A 90 -14.49 -14.40 1.65
N GLY A 91 -13.64 -15.41 1.45
CA GLY A 91 -12.60 -15.44 0.42
C GLY A 91 -11.43 -14.50 0.73
N VAL A 92 -11.20 -14.22 2.01
CA VAL A 92 -10.18 -13.29 2.49
C VAL A 92 -8.98 -14.08 3.03
N GLY A 93 -7.85 -14.00 2.34
CA GLY A 93 -6.62 -14.68 2.73
C GLY A 93 -6.08 -15.62 1.66
N TYR A 94 -5.30 -16.60 2.13
CA TYR A 94 -4.78 -17.68 1.30
C TYR A 94 -5.85 -18.74 1.08
N SER A 95 -6.10 -19.07 -0.18
CA SER A 95 -7.04 -20.14 -0.53
C SER A 95 -6.38 -21.51 -0.33
N ARG A 96 -7.06 -22.43 0.34
CA ARG A 96 -6.65 -23.86 0.39
C ARG A 96 -7.23 -24.68 -0.77
N THR A 97 -8.09 -24.05 -1.56
CA THR A 97 -8.83 -24.59 -2.70
C THR A 97 -8.75 -23.62 -3.87
N GLY A 98 -9.24 -24.01 -5.05
CA GLY A 98 -9.31 -23.11 -6.21
C GLY A 98 -8.08 -23.18 -7.12
N LEU A 99 -8.02 -22.29 -8.10
CA LEU A 99 -6.97 -22.28 -9.13
C LEU A 99 -5.61 -21.91 -8.54
N VAL A 100 -5.53 -20.84 -7.75
CA VAL A 100 -4.25 -20.34 -7.22
C VAL A 100 -3.63 -21.36 -6.27
N ALA A 101 -4.46 -22.02 -5.43
CA ALA A 101 -4.02 -23.12 -4.58
C ALA A 101 -3.47 -24.30 -5.39
N GLN A 102 -4.14 -24.65 -6.50
CA GLN A 102 -3.71 -25.73 -7.40
C GLN A 102 -2.40 -25.38 -8.12
N MET A 103 -2.24 -24.13 -8.57
CA MET A 103 -1.00 -23.66 -9.19
C MET A 103 0.20 -23.80 -8.26
N ARG A 104 0.05 -23.51 -6.96
CA ARG A 104 1.14 -23.72 -5.98
C ARG A 104 1.60 -25.17 -5.89
N GLU A 105 0.67 -26.12 -6.01
CA GLU A 105 0.97 -27.55 -5.97
C GLU A 105 1.67 -28.03 -7.25
N THR A 106 1.42 -27.35 -8.38
CA THR A 106 1.93 -27.73 -9.70
C THR A 106 3.07 -26.85 -10.21
N GLY A 107 3.81 -26.18 -9.31
CA GLY A 107 4.99 -25.40 -9.69
C GLY A 107 4.67 -24.04 -10.33
N ASN A 108 3.59 -23.40 -9.89
CA ASN A 108 3.14 -22.06 -10.29
C ASN A 108 2.86 -21.88 -11.80
N THR A 109 2.57 -22.97 -12.51
CA THR A 109 2.19 -22.95 -13.92
C THR A 109 0.80 -23.54 -14.11
N TRP A 110 0.00 -22.94 -14.99
CA TRP A 110 -1.31 -23.44 -15.39
C TRP A 110 -1.51 -23.30 -16.90
N GLN A 111 -2.19 -24.26 -17.52
CA GLN A 111 -2.58 -24.16 -18.93
C GLN A 111 -4.10 -24.28 -19.06
N GLN A 112 -4.73 -23.33 -19.75
CA GLN A 112 -6.16 -23.31 -20.02
C GLN A 112 -6.44 -22.55 -21.31
N ALA A 113 -7.23 -23.14 -22.23
CA ALA A 113 -7.68 -22.47 -23.46
C ALA A 113 -6.55 -21.84 -24.33
N GLY A 114 -5.38 -22.47 -24.38
CA GLY A 114 -4.20 -21.94 -25.09
C GLY A 114 -3.47 -20.80 -24.38
N ILE A 115 -3.85 -20.51 -23.13
CA ILE A 115 -3.16 -19.57 -22.24
C ILE A 115 -2.30 -20.37 -21.27
N THR A 116 -1.02 -20.06 -21.22
CA THR A 116 -0.08 -20.50 -20.18
C THR A 116 0.06 -19.39 -19.15
N VAL A 117 -0.42 -19.63 -17.94
CA VAL A 117 -0.27 -18.72 -16.80
C VAL A 117 0.97 -19.11 -16.01
N ILE A 118 1.86 -18.14 -15.80
CA ILE A 118 3.03 -18.25 -14.93
C ILE A 118 2.79 -17.37 -13.71
N LEU A 119 2.45 -17.98 -12.59
CA LEU A 119 2.27 -17.27 -11.33
C LEU A 119 3.64 -16.98 -10.71
N ALA A 120 3.84 -15.75 -10.23
CA ALA A 120 5.04 -15.38 -9.48
C ALA A 120 5.23 -16.34 -8.30
N GLU A 121 6.47 -16.58 -7.87
CA GLU A 121 6.73 -17.47 -6.73
C GLU A 121 6.38 -16.86 -5.37
N ALA A 122 6.33 -15.52 -5.31
CA ALA A 122 5.82 -14.75 -4.18
C ALA A 122 4.77 -13.76 -4.68
N TYR A 123 3.59 -13.79 -4.07
CA TYR A 123 2.41 -12.98 -4.42
C TYR A 123 1.40 -12.99 -3.25
N GLY A 124 0.30 -12.27 -3.41
CA GLY A 124 -0.87 -12.34 -2.51
C GLY A 124 -0.60 -11.75 -1.14
N PHE A 125 -1.43 -12.10 -0.15
CA PHE A 125 -1.27 -11.65 1.25
C PHE A 125 0.15 -11.84 1.76
N CYS A 126 0.66 -10.87 2.53
CA CYS A 126 1.83 -11.12 3.38
C CYS A 126 1.39 -11.41 4.82
N TRP A 127 2.29 -11.98 5.63
CA TRP A 127 2.01 -12.28 7.03
C TRP A 127 1.48 -11.07 7.82
N GLY A 128 2.05 -9.87 7.61
CA GLY A 128 1.61 -8.66 8.30
C GLY A 128 0.16 -8.27 7.96
N VAL A 129 -0.23 -8.43 6.69
CA VAL A 129 -1.60 -8.19 6.22
C VAL A 129 -2.55 -9.25 6.77
N GLU A 130 -2.19 -10.52 6.64
CA GLU A 130 -3.01 -11.63 7.13
C GLU A 130 -3.29 -11.47 8.63
N ARG A 131 -2.23 -11.23 9.41
CA ARG A 131 -2.34 -10.94 10.84
C ARG A 131 -3.27 -9.76 11.11
N ALA A 132 -3.16 -8.68 10.36
CA ALA A 132 -3.96 -7.49 10.61
C ALA A 132 -5.45 -7.72 10.33
N VAL A 133 -5.76 -8.36 9.21
CA VAL A 133 -7.14 -8.72 8.85
C VAL A 133 -7.71 -9.73 9.84
N GLN A 134 -6.95 -10.75 10.23
CA GLN A 134 -7.37 -11.72 11.23
C GLN A 134 -7.68 -11.06 12.57
N MET A 135 -6.85 -10.12 13.04
CA MET A 135 -7.13 -9.37 14.26
C MET A 135 -8.42 -8.54 14.17
N ALA A 136 -8.76 -8.01 12.99
CA ALA A 136 -10.02 -7.30 12.79
C ALA A 136 -11.23 -8.24 12.87
N TYR A 137 -11.13 -9.45 12.31
CA TYR A 137 -12.16 -10.48 12.44
C TYR A 137 -12.29 -10.98 13.89
N GLU A 138 -11.17 -11.20 14.58
CA GLU A 138 -11.13 -11.56 16.00
C GLU A 138 -11.75 -10.44 16.86
N ALA A 139 -11.50 -9.17 16.54
CA ALA A 139 -12.12 -8.05 17.25
C ALA A 139 -13.64 -8.07 17.11
N ARG A 140 -14.16 -8.30 15.90
CA ARG A 140 -15.61 -8.41 15.68
C ARG A 140 -16.23 -9.57 16.46
N HIS A 141 -15.55 -10.70 16.50
CA HIS A 141 -15.99 -11.90 17.22
C HIS A 141 -15.97 -11.71 18.75
N ARG A 142 -14.90 -11.09 19.27
CA ARG A 142 -14.70 -10.88 20.70
C ARG A 142 -15.64 -9.85 21.30
N TYR A 143 -16.02 -8.85 20.50
CA TYR A 143 -16.88 -7.76 20.95
C TYR A 143 -18.16 -7.74 20.12
N PRO A 144 -19.02 -8.77 20.12
CA PRO A 144 -20.13 -8.89 19.17
C PRO A 144 -21.15 -7.74 19.26
N ASP A 145 -21.32 -7.16 20.45
CA ASP A 145 -22.31 -6.10 20.71
C ASP A 145 -21.72 -4.68 20.70
N ALA A 146 -20.40 -4.53 20.52
CA ALA A 146 -19.75 -3.23 20.53
C ALA A 146 -19.81 -2.53 19.15
N GLU A 147 -19.81 -1.21 19.16
CA GLU A 147 -19.52 -0.41 17.98
C GLU A 147 -18.03 -0.54 17.64
N LEU A 148 -17.74 -1.01 16.42
CA LEU A 148 -16.38 -1.16 15.93
C LEU A 148 -16.09 -0.07 14.93
N HIS A 149 -14.99 0.64 15.14
CA HIS A 149 -14.49 1.64 14.22
C HIS A 149 -13.10 1.26 13.72
N ILE A 150 -12.72 1.75 12.55
CA ILE A 150 -11.36 1.65 12.03
C ILE A 150 -10.92 3.01 11.50
N THR A 151 -9.69 3.41 11.83
CA THR A 151 -9.23 4.77 11.54
C THR A 151 -9.04 5.05 10.06
N ASN A 152 -8.59 4.04 9.31
CA ASN A 152 -8.42 4.03 7.85
C ASN A 152 -8.85 2.67 7.29
N GLU A 153 -8.55 2.41 6.01
CA GLU A 153 -8.62 1.04 5.49
C GLU A 153 -7.74 0.08 6.30
N ILE A 154 -8.19 -1.16 6.53
CA ILE A 154 -7.34 -2.15 7.25
C ILE A 154 -6.04 -2.39 6.47
N ILE A 155 -6.18 -2.44 5.14
CA ILE A 155 -5.16 -2.59 4.10
C ILE A 155 -5.69 -1.94 2.82
N HIS A 156 -4.82 -1.58 1.89
CA HIS A 156 -5.24 -1.08 0.57
C HIS A 156 -5.75 -2.20 -0.35
N ASN A 157 -6.95 -2.71 -0.05
CA ASN A 157 -7.70 -3.65 -0.87
C ASN A 157 -9.21 -3.41 -0.71
N PRO A 158 -9.93 -2.97 -1.76
CA PRO A 158 -11.34 -2.60 -1.63
C PRO A 158 -12.21 -3.77 -1.17
N SER A 159 -12.03 -4.97 -1.75
CA SER A 159 -12.84 -6.14 -1.42
C SER A 159 -12.74 -6.55 0.05
N VAL A 160 -11.55 -6.45 0.65
CA VAL A 160 -11.33 -6.79 2.06
C VAL A 160 -11.99 -5.75 2.98
N ASN A 161 -11.89 -4.46 2.62
CA ASN A 161 -12.55 -3.40 3.37
C ASN A 161 -14.07 -3.48 3.27
N ASP A 162 -14.62 -3.89 2.12
CA ASP A 162 -16.05 -4.12 1.96
C ASP A 162 -16.56 -5.23 2.89
N ARG A 163 -15.80 -6.33 3.06
CA ARG A 163 -16.13 -7.36 4.07
C ARG A 163 -16.20 -6.81 5.49
N LEU A 164 -15.28 -5.92 5.86
CA LEU A 164 -15.30 -5.27 7.18
C LEU A 164 -16.54 -4.39 7.36
N ARG A 165 -16.96 -3.66 6.32
CA ARG A 165 -18.21 -2.89 6.34
C ARG A 165 -19.43 -3.80 6.48
N GLU A 166 -19.47 -4.90 5.74
CA GLU A 166 -20.53 -5.91 5.83
C GLU A 166 -20.61 -6.53 7.23
N MET A 167 -19.47 -6.65 7.92
CA MET A 167 -19.37 -7.08 9.31
C MET A 167 -19.69 -5.98 10.34
N GLY A 168 -20.14 -4.81 9.91
CA GLY A 168 -20.50 -3.70 10.81
C GLY A 168 -19.30 -2.98 11.42
N VAL A 169 -18.17 -2.91 10.71
CA VAL A 169 -17.03 -2.04 11.09
C VAL A 169 -17.18 -0.68 10.41
N HIS A 170 -17.20 0.38 11.21
CA HIS A 170 -17.36 1.76 10.78
C HIS A 170 -16.02 2.42 10.46
N PHE A 171 -15.87 2.94 9.24
CA PHE A 171 -14.64 3.61 8.82
C PHE A 171 -14.71 5.09 9.22
N ILE A 172 -13.74 5.53 10.02
CA ILE A 172 -13.68 6.89 10.53
C ILE A 172 -13.32 7.84 9.38
N ALA A 173 -14.22 8.78 9.09
CA ALA A 173 -14.03 9.75 8.03
C ALA A 173 -12.93 10.75 8.38
N THR A 174 -12.27 11.25 7.34
CA THR A 174 -11.41 12.44 7.45
C THR A 174 -12.28 13.68 7.24
N ARG A 175 -12.11 14.67 8.10
CA ARG A 175 -12.77 16.00 8.06
C ARG A 175 -12.16 16.86 6.96
N ASP A 176 -12.84 17.97 6.64
CA ASP A 176 -12.36 18.97 5.67
C ASP A 176 -11.01 19.61 6.05
N ASP A 177 -10.66 19.57 7.34
CA ASP A 177 -9.37 20.06 7.84
C ASP A 177 -8.26 18.99 7.78
N GLY A 178 -8.52 17.80 7.24
CA GLY A 178 -7.53 16.71 7.10
C GLY A 178 -7.37 15.81 8.33
N LEU A 179 -8.08 16.09 9.44
CA LEU A 179 -8.06 15.28 10.66
C LEU A 179 -9.17 14.23 10.71
N LYS A 180 -9.00 13.19 11.52
CA LYS A 180 -10.03 12.18 11.72
C LYS A 180 -11.21 12.69 12.53
N ASP A 181 -12.41 12.38 12.06
CA ASP A 181 -13.65 12.71 12.75
C ASP A 181 -14.01 11.67 13.81
N PHE A 182 -13.48 11.85 15.02
CA PHE A 182 -13.83 11.01 16.16
C PHE A 182 -15.16 11.39 16.84
N SER A 183 -16.01 12.24 16.23
CA SER A 183 -17.28 12.66 16.85
C SER A 183 -18.26 11.51 17.11
N ARG A 184 -18.17 10.44 16.30
CA ARG A 184 -19.00 9.24 16.43
C ARG A 184 -18.39 8.13 17.28
N VAL A 185 -17.19 8.34 17.82
CA VAL A 185 -16.48 7.37 18.64
C VAL A 185 -16.71 7.68 20.11
N ALA A 186 -17.39 6.77 20.80
CA ALA A 186 -17.75 6.88 22.22
C ALA A 186 -16.80 6.07 23.12
N ALA A 187 -16.79 6.40 24.42
CA ALA A 187 -16.05 5.63 25.41
C ALA A 187 -16.61 4.20 25.48
N GLY A 188 -15.73 3.20 25.52
CA GLY A 188 -16.11 1.78 25.47
C GLY A 188 -16.22 1.19 24.07
N ASP A 189 -16.29 2.00 23.01
CA ASP A 189 -16.21 1.51 21.62
C ASP A 189 -14.88 0.81 21.35
N VAL A 190 -14.83 0.00 20.30
CA VAL A 190 -13.59 -0.65 19.84
C VAL A 190 -13.07 0.08 18.62
N VAL A 191 -11.81 0.52 18.66
CA VAL A 191 -11.14 1.19 17.54
C VAL A 191 -9.96 0.35 17.07
N ILE A 192 -10.02 -0.07 15.81
CA ILE A 192 -8.99 -0.83 15.13
C ILE A 192 -8.00 0.16 14.49
N LEU A 193 -6.71 0.00 14.79
CA LEU A 193 -5.64 0.68 14.06
C LEU A 193 -5.20 -0.22 12.91
N PRO A 194 -4.98 0.31 11.70
CA PRO A 194 -4.73 -0.46 10.49
C PRO A 194 -3.32 -1.06 10.42
N ALA A 195 -3.05 -1.88 9.39
CA ALA A 195 -1.78 -2.59 9.25
C ALA A 195 -0.55 -1.66 9.08
N PHE A 196 -0.74 -0.49 8.48
CA PHE A 196 0.28 0.56 8.32
C PHE A 196 0.38 1.50 9.54
N GLY A 197 -0.45 1.27 10.55
CA GLY A 197 -0.46 1.96 11.83
C GLY A 197 -1.12 3.33 11.84
N ALA A 198 -0.94 4.03 12.95
CA ALA A 198 -1.58 5.31 13.24
C ALA A 198 -0.56 6.31 13.78
N ALA A 199 -0.85 7.60 13.62
CA ALA A 199 0.01 8.65 14.16
C ALA A 199 -0.04 8.69 15.70
N VAL A 200 1.03 9.15 16.34
CA VAL A 200 1.12 9.24 17.82
C VAL A 200 -0.01 10.08 18.40
N GLY A 201 -0.36 11.21 17.76
CA GLY A 201 -1.46 12.07 18.19
C GLY A 201 -2.82 11.36 18.15
N GLU A 202 -3.10 10.64 17.07
CA GLU A 202 -4.33 9.85 16.93
C GLU A 202 -4.45 8.76 18.00
N MET A 203 -3.36 8.02 18.27
CA MET A 203 -3.37 7.03 19.35
C MET A 203 -3.61 7.65 20.73
N LYS A 204 -3.10 8.86 20.97
CA LYS A 204 -3.32 9.62 22.20
C LYS A 204 -4.77 10.04 22.35
N ASP A 205 -5.35 10.61 21.30
CA ASP A 205 -6.75 11.06 21.31
C ASP A 205 -7.71 9.89 21.56
N LEU A 206 -7.47 8.74 20.93
CA LEU A 206 -8.25 7.52 21.14
C LEU A 206 -8.10 7.00 22.59
N HIS A 207 -6.88 7.01 23.13
CA HIS A 207 -6.64 6.58 24.50
C HIS A 207 -7.36 7.46 25.53
N GLU A 208 -7.32 8.78 25.36
CA GLU A 208 -7.97 9.75 26.24
C GLU A 208 -9.50 9.66 26.18
N ARG A 209 -10.06 9.16 25.07
CA ARG A 209 -11.51 8.87 24.93
C ARG A 209 -11.98 7.61 25.66
N GLY A 210 -11.06 6.78 26.16
CA GLY A 210 -11.43 5.56 26.89
C GLY A 210 -11.99 4.44 25.98
N VAL A 211 -11.54 4.38 24.73
CA VAL A 211 -11.89 3.28 23.80
C VAL A 211 -11.03 2.03 24.03
N GLN A 212 -11.48 0.89 23.52
CA GLN A 212 -10.67 -0.32 23.37
C GLN A 212 -9.89 -0.24 22.05
N ILE A 213 -8.56 -0.15 22.12
CA ILE A 213 -7.69 -0.07 20.93
C ILE A 213 -7.22 -1.48 20.54
N VAL A 214 -7.54 -1.90 19.31
CA VAL A 214 -6.98 -3.09 18.67
C VAL A 214 -5.92 -2.65 17.65
N ASP A 215 -4.65 -2.70 18.04
CA ASP A 215 -3.54 -2.31 17.17
C ASP A 215 -3.11 -3.44 16.24
N THR A 216 -3.55 -3.36 14.99
CA THR A 216 -3.20 -4.34 13.96
C THR A 216 -1.90 -4.02 13.22
N THR A 217 -1.20 -2.93 13.57
CA THR A 217 0.02 -2.47 12.91
C THR A 217 1.01 -3.62 12.74
N CYS A 218 1.45 -3.81 11.49
CA CYS A 218 2.44 -4.79 11.09
C CYS A 218 3.74 -4.63 11.92
N PRO A 219 4.30 -5.73 12.46
CA PRO A 219 5.57 -5.67 13.18
C PRO A 219 6.75 -5.09 12.38
N TRP A 220 6.76 -5.25 11.05
CA TRP A 220 7.74 -4.60 10.17
C TRP A 220 7.60 -3.08 10.17
N VAL A 221 6.37 -2.55 10.16
CA VAL A 221 6.10 -1.10 10.31
C VAL A 221 6.57 -0.60 11.68
N SER A 222 6.32 -1.39 12.74
CA SER A 222 6.83 -1.07 14.08
C SER A 222 8.36 -1.05 14.16
N LYS A 223 9.09 -1.79 13.32
CA LYS A 223 10.57 -1.69 13.21
C LYS A 223 10.99 -0.33 12.62
N VAL A 224 10.27 0.20 11.63
CA VAL A 224 10.54 1.53 11.07
C VAL A 224 10.41 2.61 12.15
N TRP A 225 9.35 2.52 12.96
CA TRP A 225 9.13 3.44 14.08
C TRP A 225 10.28 3.38 15.09
N ASN A 226 10.82 2.18 15.37
CA ASN A 226 11.99 2.03 16.23
C ASN A 226 13.27 2.60 15.59
N ALA A 227 13.39 2.53 14.26
CA ALA A 227 14.52 3.10 13.53
C ALA A 227 14.56 4.63 13.66
N VAL A 228 13.43 5.30 13.39
CA VAL A 228 13.34 6.77 13.48
C VAL A 228 13.42 7.28 14.93
N ASP A 229 12.88 6.53 15.92
CA ASP A 229 13.08 6.80 17.35
C ASP A 229 14.58 6.73 17.72
N ASN A 230 15.27 5.70 17.26
CA ASN A 230 16.70 5.52 17.53
C ASN A 230 17.56 6.60 16.86
N GLN A 231 17.22 7.02 15.64
CA GLN A 231 17.87 8.14 14.95
C GLN A 231 17.71 9.44 15.75
N ALA A 232 16.47 9.77 16.15
CA ALA A 232 16.17 10.95 16.95
C ALA A 232 16.95 10.97 18.28
N ARG A 233 16.99 9.82 18.98
CA ARG A 233 17.74 9.69 20.25
C ARG A 233 19.25 9.87 20.09
N LYS A 234 19.79 9.59 18.90
CA LYS A 234 21.19 9.80 18.56
C LYS A 234 21.45 11.16 17.91
N GLY A 235 20.46 12.07 17.92
CA GLY A 235 20.58 13.41 17.34
C GLY A 235 20.73 13.42 15.83
N HIS A 236 20.21 12.41 15.14
CA HIS A 236 20.20 12.35 13.68
C HIS A 236 18.83 12.76 13.14
N THR A 237 18.85 13.52 12.05
CA THR A 237 17.67 13.79 11.23
C THR A 237 17.29 12.54 10.45
N SER A 238 16.03 12.13 10.52
CA SER A 238 15.52 10.98 9.77
C SER A 238 15.25 11.38 8.31
N ILE A 239 16.03 10.87 7.37
CA ILE A 239 15.67 10.83 5.95
C ILE A 239 14.78 9.62 5.74
N ILE A 240 13.49 9.86 5.50
CA ILE A 240 12.48 8.83 5.29
C ILE A 240 12.29 8.66 3.78
N HIS A 241 12.77 7.56 3.22
CA HIS A 241 12.46 7.21 1.83
C HIS A 241 11.03 6.68 1.74
N GLY A 242 10.14 7.43 1.11
CA GLY A 242 8.73 7.09 1.02
C GLY A 242 7.87 8.20 0.41
N LYS A 243 6.61 7.87 0.15
CA LYS A 243 5.64 8.86 -0.34
C LYS A 243 5.14 9.66 0.86
N TRP A 244 5.37 10.97 0.89
CA TRP A 244 5.00 11.82 2.03
C TRP A 244 3.51 11.71 2.39
N ALA A 245 2.65 11.58 1.37
CA ALA A 245 1.21 11.49 1.57
C ALA A 245 0.69 10.09 1.97
N HIS A 246 1.57 9.08 2.05
CA HIS A 246 1.17 7.71 2.35
C HIS A 246 1.01 7.50 3.85
N GLU A 247 -0.07 6.81 4.27
CA GLU A 247 -0.47 6.67 5.67
C GLU A 247 0.64 6.07 6.56
N GLU A 248 1.39 5.08 6.05
CA GLU A 248 2.56 4.53 6.75
C GLU A 248 3.68 5.56 6.98
N THR A 249 3.94 6.42 5.98
CA THR A 249 4.97 7.47 6.05
C THR A 249 4.54 8.54 7.04
N VAL A 250 3.28 8.94 7.01
CA VAL A 250 2.68 9.89 7.96
C VAL A 250 2.77 9.37 9.39
N ALA A 251 2.37 8.11 9.62
CA ALA A 251 2.50 7.47 10.92
C ALA A 251 3.97 7.45 11.37
N THR A 252 4.89 7.02 10.50
CA THR A 252 6.33 6.96 10.78
C THR A 252 6.92 8.32 11.13
N ALA A 253 6.58 9.37 10.38
CA ALA A 253 7.03 10.74 10.63
C ALA A 253 6.61 11.24 12.02
N SER A 254 5.42 10.84 12.50
CA SER A 254 4.97 11.19 13.86
C SER A 254 5.80 10.56 15.00
N PHE A 255 6.57 9.52 14.71
CA PHE A 255 7.54 8.92 15.65
C PHE A 255 8.94 9.51 15.53
N ALA A 256 9.21 10.30 14.49
CA ALA A 256 10.52 10.85 14.22
C ALA A 256 10.79 12.12 15.05
N GLY A 257 12.09 12.43 15.20
CA GLY A 257 12.56 13.69 15.77
C GLY A 257 12.44 14.82 14.76
N THR A 258 13.57 15.21 14.20
CA THR A 258 13.67 16.02 12.98
C THR A 258 13.66 15.07 11.78
N TYR A 259 12.91 15.39 10.73
CA TYR A 259 12.85 14.52 9.54
C TYR A 259 12.75 15.30 8.23
N LEU A 260 13.14 14.61 7.15
CA LEU A 260 12.88 14.95 5.76
C LEU A 260 12.42 13.68 5.03
N ILE A 261 11.37 13.78 4.23
CA ILE A 261 10.84 12.68 3.41
C ILE A 261 11.32 12.91 1.97
N VAL A 262 11.88 11.89 1.36
CA VAL A 262 12.27 11.89 -0.06
C VAL A 262 11.55 10.76 -0.77
N LYS A 263 10.97 11.06 -1.93
CA LYS A 263 10.12 10.13 -2.68
C LYS A 263 10.92 9.10 -3.48
N ASP A 264 11.98 9.56 -4.15
CA ASP A 264 12.72 8.80 -5.16
C ASP A 264 14.20 9.22 -5.20
N LEU A 265 14.99 8.55 -6.04
CA LEU A 265 16.42 8.83 -6.17
C LEU A 265 16.68 10.27 -6.63
N ALA A 266 15.83 10.83 -7.49
CA ALA A 266 16.02 12.19 -8.00
C ALA A 266 15.86 13.25 -6.90
N GLU A 267 14.89 13.08 -6.01
CA GLU A 267 14.79 13.95 -4.82
C GLU A 267 15.98 13.78 -3.88
N ALA A 268 16.47 12.55 -3.68
CA ALA A 268 17.66 12.29 -2.85
C ALA A 268 18.93 12.91 -3.45
N GLU A 269 19.13 12.83 -4.77
CA GLU A 269 20.22 13.49 -5.50
C GLU A 269 20.17 15.00 -5.31
N TRP A 270 18.98 15.59 -5.40
CA TRP A 270 18.79 17.01 -5.17
C TRP A 270 19.15 17.43 -3.74
N VAL A 271 18.73 16.65 -2.73
CA VAL A 271 19.11 16.88 -1.32
C VAL A 271 20.62 16.77 -1.14
N CYS A 272 21.25 15.76 -1.75
CA CYS A 272 22.69 15.56 -1.66
C CYS A 272 23.49 16.67 -2.33
N ASP A 273 23.02 17.19 -3.47
CA ASP A 273 23.61 18.34 -4.15
C ASP A 273 23.58 19.57 -3.23
N PHE A 274 22.43 19.88 -2.63
CA PHE A 274 22.32 20.95 -1.64
C PHE A 274 23.29 20.75 -0.45
N MET A 275 23.43 19.52 0.05
CA MET A 275 24.33 19.24 1.17
C MET A 275 25.80 19.51 0.85
N VAL A 276 26.23 19.30 -0.39
CA VAL A 276 27.63 19.47 -0.84
C VAL A 276 27.90 20.88 -1.31
N ASN A 277 27.03 21.42 -2.16
CA ASN A 277 27.25 22.68 -2.88
C ASN A 277 26.57 23.87 -2.21
N GLY A 278 25.72 23.63 -1.20
CA GLY A 278 24.84 24.64 -0.63
C GLY A 278 23.70 24.99 -1.59
N GLY A 279 22.96 26.05 -1.26
CA GLY A 279 21.84 26.52 -2.06
C GLY A 279 20.94 27.46 -1.26
N ASP A 280 19.84 27.87 -1.87
CA ASP A 280 18.82 28.67 -1.19
C ASP A 280 17.94 27.78 -0.30
N SER A 281 17.99 28.02 1.01
CA SER A 281 17.19 27.30 1.99
C SER A 281 15.69 27.55 1.83
N ALA A 282 15.27 28.75 1.37
CA ALA A 282 13.87 29.02 1.11
C ALA A 282 13.34 28.19 -0.05
N PHE A 283 14.14 28.04 -1.12
CA PHE A 283 13.79 27.17 -2.25
C PHE A 283 13.74 25.70 -1.85
N PHE A 284 14.68 25.24 -1.01
CA PHE A 284 14.65 23.89 -0.43
C PHE A 284 13.33 23.63 0.28
N LEU A 285 12.94 24.55 1.17
CA LEU A 285 11.72 24.40 1.97
C LEU A 285 10.45 24.46 1.10
N GLU A 286 10.41 25.24 0.03
CA GLU A 286 9.26 25.22 -0.89
C GLU A 286 9.17 23.89 -1.65
N LYS A 287 10.31 23.36 -2.14
CA LYS A 287 10.35 22.07 -2.86
C LYS A 287 9.84 20.92 -1.99
N PHE A 288 10.16 20.93 -0.69
CA PHE A 288 9.80 19.88 0.27
C PHE A 288 8.72 20.30 1.27
N LYS A 289 7.87 21.28 0.95
CA LYS A 289 6.94 21.92 1.90
C LYS A 289 6.00 21.00 2.70
N HIS A 290 5.74 19.79 2.22
CA HIS A 290 4.92 18.79 2.92
C HIS A 290 5.73 17.61 3.47
N ALA A 291 7.05 17.69 3.43
CA ALA A 291 7.95 16.56 3.56
C ALA A 291 9.02 16.79 4.64
N TYR A 292 8.88 17.76 5.54
CA TYR A 292 9.81 17.96 6.65
C TYR A 292 9.10 18.24 7.98
N SER A 293 9.81 18.09 9.09
CA SER A 293 9.34 18.44 10.44
C SER A 293 9.35 19.96 10.71
N GLU A 294 8.51 20.47 11.61
CA GLU A 294 8.44 21.92 11.87
C GLU A 294 9.79 22.48 12.35
N GLY A 295 10.15 23.66 11.84
CA GLY A 295 11.41 24.32 12.18
C GLY A 295 12.64 23.64 11.57
N PHE A 296 12.44 22.79 10.56
CA PHE A 296 13.51 22.20 9.76
C PHE A 296 14.37 23.29 9.12
N ASP A 297 15.66 23.20 9.33
CA ASP A 297 16.68 24.03 8.70
C ASP A 297 17.60 23.11 7.91
N PRO A 298 17.60 23.16 6.56
CA PRO A 298 18.37 22.22 5.75
C PRO A 298 19.88 22.35 5.94
N VAL A 299 20.40 23.51 6.37
CA VAL A 299 21.83 23.70 6.65
C VAL A 299 22.22 23.05 7.98
N ARG A 300 21.40 23.24 9.02
CA ARG A 300 21.63 22.68 10.37
C ARG A 300 21.30 21.20 10.44
N ASP A 301 20.14 20.79 9.92
CA ASP A 301 19.55 19.49 10.20
C ASP A 301 20.09 18.39 9.30
N LEU A 302 20.67 18.72 8.13
CA LEU A 302 21.33 17.74 7.27
C LEU A 302 22.80 17.47 7.65
N GLN A 303 23.24 17.88 8.84
CA GLN A 303 24.61 17.64 9.33
C GLN A 303 24.82 16.19 9.81
N CYS A 304 23.83 15.61 10.48
CA CYS A 304 23.81 14.23 10.96
C CYS A 304 22.50 13.59 10.52
N ILE A 305 22.55 12.55 9.68
CA ILE A 305 21.36 11.99 9.05
C ILE A 305 21.28 10.48 9.22
N GLY A 306 20.09 9.98 9.47
CA GLY A 306 19.77 8.56 9.49
C GLY A 306 18.78 8.23 8.39
N MET A 307 18.95 7.12 7.68
CA MET A 307 17.97 6.67 6.70
C MET A 307 17.06 5.58 7.28
N ALA A 308 15.76 5.77 7.10
CA ALA A 308 14.73 4.75 7.22
C ALA A 308 13.82 4.83 5.98
N ASN A 309 12.99 3.82 5.76
CA ASN A 309 12.14 3.79 4.57
C ASN A 309 10.75 3.23 4.89
N GLN A 310 9.77 3.68 4.11
CA GLN A 310 8.48 3.02 3.98
C GLN A 310 8.72 1.56 3.53
N THR A 311 8.05 0.61 4.17
CA THR A 311 8.30 -0.83 4.05
C THR A 311 8.08 -1.38 2.64
N THR A 312 7.26 -0.69 1.85
CA THR A 312 6.81 -1.11 0.51
C THR A 312 7.53 -0.42 -0.65
N MET A 313 8.59 0.37 -0.42
CA MET A 313 9.33 1.04 -1.50
C MET A 313 10.11 0.05 -2.38
N LEU A 314 10.56 0.50 -3.56
CA LEU A 314 11.44 -0.30 -4.42
C LEU A 314 12.80 -0.53 -3.73
N LYS A 315 13.21 -1.80 -3.58
CA LYS A 315 14.44 -2.16 -2.86
C LYS A 315 15.68 -1.59 -3.54
N GLY A 316 15.79 -1.75 -4.86
CA GLY A 316 16.94 -1.28 -5.64
C GLY A 316 17.14 0.24 -5.51
N GLU A 317 16.05 1.00 -5.57
CA GLU A 317 16.09 2.46 -5.37
C GLU A 317 16.46 2.84 -3.93
N THR A 318 15.87 2.17 -2.93
CA THR A 318 16.21 2.39 -1.51
C THR A 318 17.71 2.18 -1.25
N GLN A 319 18.29 1.11 -1.81
CA GLN A 319 19.73 0.84 -1.69
C GLN A 319 20.58 1.89 -2.42
N ALA A 320 20.12 2.40 -3.56
CA ALA A 320 20.81 3.47 -4.29
C ALA A 320 20.82 4.77 -3.49
N ILE A 321 19.68 5.17 -2.91
CA ILE A 321 19.55 6.34 -2.04
C ILE A 321 20.46 6.20 -0.80
N GLY A 322 20.46 5.03 -0.15
CA GLY A 322 21.33 4.79 1.01
C GLY A 322 22.82 4.98 0.68
N LYS A 323 23.28 4.41 -0.44
CA LYS A 323 24.67 4.58 -0.92
C LYS A 323 24.98 6.02 -1.31
N LEU A 324 24.02 6.73 -1.90
CA LEU A 324 24.16 8.13 -2.25
C LEU A 324 24.37 8.98 -0.99
N LEU A 325 23.48 8.84 0.01
CA LEU A 325 23.59 9.56 1.30
C LEU A 325 24.91 9.24 2.02
N GLU A 326 25.33 7.98 2.03
CA GLU A 326 26.61 7.55 2.61
C GLU A 326 27.79 8.24 1.93
N ARG A 327 27.84 8.22 0.60
CA ARG A 327 28.89 8.87 -0.20
C ARG A 327 28.91 10.37 0.03
N THR A 328 27.75 11.02 0.10
CA THR A 328 27.63 12.45 0.37
C THR A 328 28.17 12.80 1.75
N GLN A 329 27.86 12.03 2.80
CA GLN A 329 28.42 12.27 4.14
C GLN A 329 29.93 12.00 4.19
N LEU A 330 30.41 10.97 3.48
CA LEU A 330 31.83 10.68 3.33
C LEU A 330 32.58 11.84 2.64
N GLN A 331 32.00 12.42 1.59
CA GLN A 331 32.57 13.56 0.87
C GLN A 331 32.64 14.82 1.75
N ARG A 332 31.61 15.08 2.55
CA ARG A 332 31.52 16.29 3.38
C ARG A 332 32.41 16.26 4.61
N PHE A 333 32.52 15.11 5.27
CA PHE A 333 33.12 15.01 6.60
C PHE A 333 34.31 14.03 6.68
N GLY A 334 34.57 13.27 5.62
CA GLY A 334 35.62 12.25 5.59
C GLY A 334 35.26 10.98 6.37
N PRO A 335 36.07 9.92 6.21
CA PRO A 335 35.78 8.59 6.78
C PRO A 335 35.80 8.55 8.31
N GLY A 336 36.56 9.44 8.96
CA GLY A 336 36.68 9.48 10.43
C GLY A 336 35.39 9.90 11.15
N GLU A 337 34.51 10.63 10.47
CA GLU A 337 33.26 11.16 11.04
C GLU A 337 32.01 10.38 10.58
N LEU A 338 32.14 9.46 9.61
CA LEU A 338 31.01 8.83 8.94
C LEU A 338 30.09 8.08 9.92
N SER A 339 30.65 7.25 10.80
CA SER A 339 29.89 6.45 11.77
C SER A 339 29.14 7.29 12.82
N ARG A 340 29.54 8.54 13.00
CA ARG A 340 28.89 9.51 13.90
C ARG A 340 27.78 10.30 13.21
N ARG A 341 27.89 10.52 11.89
CA ARG A 341 27.03 11.44 11.12
C ARG A 341 26.06 10.74 10.19
N PHE A 342 26.28 9.46 9.93
CA PHE A 342 25.43 8.66 9.08
C PHE A 342 25.05 7.36 9.75
N MET A 343 23.78 7.01 9.65
CA MET A 343 23.32 5.67 9.94
C MET A 343 22.22 5.25 9.01
N ILE A 344 22.14 3.95 8.74
CA ILE A 344 21.11 3.37 7.91
C ILE A 344 20.56 2.14 8.60
N MET A 345 19.25 1.98 8.55
CA MET A 345 18.58 0.74 8.87
C MET A 345 17.77 0.37 7.64
N ASP A 346 18.04 -0.79 7.06
CA ASP A 346 17.18 -1.33 6.01
C ASP A 346 15.85 -1.71 6.65
N THR A 347 14.80 -0.98 6.30
CA THR A 347 13.47 -1.20 6.83
C THR A 347 12.48 -1.65 5.76
N ILE A 348 12.96 -2.06 4.56
CA ILE A 348 12.13 -2.73 3.57
C ILE A 348 11.70 -4.08 4.16
N CYS A 349 10.41 -4.41 4.06
CA CYS A 349 9.95 -5.69 4.59
C CYS A 349 10.28 -6.84 3.63
N ASP A 350 10.55 -8.02 4.19
CA ASP A 350 10.87 -9.23 3.43
C ASP A 350 9.79 -9.54 2.38
N ALA A 351 8.53 -9.38 2.75
CA ALA A 351 7.40 -9.62 1.86
C ALA A 351 7.41 -8.75 0.58
N THR A 352 7.85 -7.50 0.69
CA THR A 352 7.99 -6.61 -0.47
C THR A 352 9.16 -7.05 -1.33
N GLN A 353 10.29 -7.40 -0.71
CA GLN A 353 11.48 -7.89 -1.39
C GLN A 353 11.21 -9.19 -2.17
N GLU A 354 10.65 -10.21 -1.52
CA GLU A 354 10.31 -11.49 -2.13
C GLU A 354 9.43 -11.33 -3.37
N ARG A 355 8.43 -10.42 -3.31
CA ARG A 355 7.53 -10.15 -4.44
C ARG A 355 8.24 -9.43 -5.58
N GLN A 356 9.07 -8.43 -5.29
CA GLN A 356 9.87 -7.76 -6.31
C GLN A 356 10.81 -8.75 -6.99
N ASP A 357 11.52 -9.57 -6.22
CA ASP A 357 12.43 -10.61 -6.72
C ASP A 357 11.68 -11.63 -7.59
N ALA A 358 10.48 -12.06 -7.17
CA ALA A 358 9.63 -12.96 -7.94
C ALA A 358 9.16 -12.34 -9.26
N VAL A 359 8.80 -11.04 -9.28
CA VAL A 359 8.44 -10.35 -10.52
C VAL A 359 9.66 -10.17 -11.43
N PHE A 360 10.81 -9.78 -10.89
CA PHE A 360 12.05 -9.72 -11.67
C PHE A 360 12.44 -11.06 -12.27
N LYS A 361 12.19 -12.17 -11.57
CA LYS A 361 12.44 -13.53 -12.06
C LYS A 361 11.53 -13.89 -13.22
N ILE A 362 10.20 -13.75 -13.08
CA ILE A 362 9.27 -14.11 -14.17
C ILE A 362 9.40 -13.17 -15.38
N THR A 363 9.80 -11.92 -15.15
CA THR A 363 10.06 -10.94 -16.23
C THR A 363 11.49 -11.01 -16.76
N GLY A 364 12.39 -11.80 -16.14
CA GLY A 364 13.80 -11.87 -16.54
C GLY A 364 14.06 -12.72 -17.78
N ALA A 365 13.10 -13.56 -18.18
CA ALA A 365 13.26 -14.50 -19.29
C ALA A 365 12.94 -13.91 -20.68
N GLN A 366 12.80 -12.59 -20.84
CA GLN A 366 12.40 -11.98 -22.13
C GLN A 366 13.39 -12.23 -23.28
N GLU A 367 14.66 -12.49 -22.98
CA GLU A 367 15.69 -12.78 -24.00
C GLU A 367 15.57 -14.20 -24.60
N ARG A 368 14.74 -15.06 -23.99
CA ARG A 368 14.46 -16.44 -24.44
C ARG A 368 13.04 -16.49 -25.00
N PRO A 369 12.85 -16.46 -26.33
CA PRO A 369 11.52 -16.31 -26.94
C PRO A 369 10.48 -17.33 -26.46
N GLU A 370 10.91 -18.55 -26.15
CA GLU A 370 10.07 -19.64 -25.65
C GLU A 370 9.63 -19.47 -24.19
N GLU A 371 10.29 -18.60 -23.43
CA GLU A 371 9.98 -18.28 -22.03
C GLU A 371 9.50 -16.83 -21.85
N ALA A 372 9.59 -16.00 -22.89
CA ALA A 372 9.16 -14.61 -22.89
C ALA A 372 7.66 -14.48 -22.57
N LEU A 373 7.31 -13.43 -21.83
CA LEU A 373 5.93 -13.17 -21.45
C LEU A 373 5.31 -12.25 -22.50
N ASP A 374 4.12 -12.60 -22.97
CA ASP A 374 3.35 -11.70 -23.85
C ASP A 374 2.79 -10.52 -23.05
N MET A 375 2.49 -10.75 -21.77
CA MET A 375 2.01 -9.72 -20.85
C MET A 375 2.21 -10.09 -19.38
N LEU A 376 2.15 -9.08 -18.52
CA LEU A 376 2.15 -9.19 -17.06
C LEU A 376 0.81 -8.69 -16.49
N LEU A 377 0.13 -9.53 -15.73
CA LEU A 377 -1.05 -9.15 -14.97
C LEU A 377 -0.67 -8.90 -13.51
N VAL A 378 -0.98 -7.72 -12.99
CA VAL A 378 -0.73 -7.32 -11.60
C VAL A 378 -2.07 -7.11 -10.90
N VAL A 379 -2.40 -7.92 -9.90
CA VAL A 379 -3.69 -7.81 -9.19
C VAL A 379 -3.52 -7.17 -7.82
N GLY A 380 -4.26 -6.09 -7.54
CA GLY A 380 -4.32 -5.47 -6.21
C GLY A 380 -4.88 -4.05 -6.22
N GLY A 381 -5.27 -3.55 -5.04
CA GLY A 381 -5.94 -2.25 -4.93
C GLY A 381 -5.11 -1.08 -5.48
N PHE A 382 -5.75 -0.13 -6.18
CA PHE A 382 -5.08 1.01 -6.83
C PHE A 382 -4.35 2.00 -5.90
N ASN A 383 -4.55 1.88 -4.59
CA ASN A 383 -3.87 2.68 -3.57
C ASN A 383 -2.68 1.93 -2.92
N SER A 384 -2.44 0.68 -3.30
CA SER A 384 -1.38 -0.15 -2.72
C SER A 384 0.00 0.20 -3.29
N SER A 385 0.87 0.79 -2.47
CA SER A 385 2.24 1.13 -2.90
C SER A 385 3.06 -0.09 -3.31
N ASN A 386 2.93 -1.22 -2.61
CA ASN A 386 3.59 -2.46 -3.01
C ASN A 386 3.12 -2.88 -4.42
N THR A 387 1.82 -2.83 -4.69
CA THR A 387 1.26 -3.24 -5.99
C THR A 387 1.72 -2.31 -7.12
N SER A 388 1.79 -0.99 -6.86
CA SER A 388 2.30 -0.05 -7.87
C SER A 388 3.74 -0.34 -8.27
N HIS A 389 4.61 -0.77 -7.33
CA HIS A 389 6.00 -1.12 -7.68
C HIS A 389 6.09 -2.46 -8.44
N LEU A 390 5.17 -3.41 -8.24
CA LEU A 390 5.13 -4.61 -9.08
C LEU A 390 4.73 -4.28 -10.53
N GLN A 391 3.81 -3.34 -10.70
CA GLN A 391 3.45 -2.79 -12.02
C GLN A 391 4.63 -2.02 -12.64
N GLU A 392 5.31 -1.20 -11.86
CA GLU A 392 6.52 -0.46 -12.28
C GLU A 392 7.60 -1.40 -12.84
N ILE A 393 7.85 -2.55 -12.21
CA ILE A 393 8.81 -3.54 -12.72
C ILE A 393 8.42 -4.06 -14.11
N GLY A 394 7.12 -4.31 -14.35
CA GLY A 394 6.62 -4.72 -15.67
C GLY A 394 6.89 -3.68 -16.75
N GLU A 395 6.57 -2.42 -16.46
CA GLU A 395 6.79 -1.28 -17.36
C GLU A 395 8.29 -1.05 -17.62
N MET A 396 9.15 -1.12 -16.59
CA MET A 396 10.61 -1.02 -16.73
C MET A 396 11.20 -2.09 -17.65
N LYS A 397 10.58 -3.27 -17.71
CA LYS A 397 11.01 -4.38 -18.59
C LYS A 397 10.44 -4.28 -20.01
N GLY A 398 9.62 -3.28 -20.30
CA GLY A 398 8.97 -3.12 -21.60
C GLY A 398 7.92 -4.18 -21.91
N ILE A 399 7.41 -4.88 -20.89
CA ILE A 399 6.38 -5.92 -21.05
C ILE A 399 5.01 -5.25 -20.94
N PRO A 400 4.08 -5.50 -21.87
CA PRO A 400 2.69 -5.07 -21.71
C PRO A 400 2.15 -5.52 -20.35
N SER A 401 1.79 -4.57 -19.49
CA SER A 401 1.42 -4.86 -18.11
C SER A 401 0.10 -4.21 -17.73
N PHE A 402 -0.72 -4.95 -16.99
CA PHE A 402 -2.09 -4.57 -16.66
C PHE A 402 -2.31 -4.70 -15.16
N TRP A 403 -2.35 -3.57 -14.46
CA TRP A 403 -2.70 -3.53 -13.04
C TRP A 403 -4.20 -3.34 -12.85
N VAL A 404 -4.86 -4.33 -12.24
CA VAL A 404 -6.29 -4.31 -11.93
C VAL A 404 -6.55 -4.49 -10.43
N ASP A 405 -7.53 -3.76 -9.89
CA ASP A 405 -7.95 -3.83 -8.49
C ASP A 405 -9.01 -4.91 -8.22
N CYS A 406 -9.81 -5.27 -9.23
CA CYS A 406 -10.80 -6.33 -9.15
C CYS A 406 -11.12 -6.93 -10.52
N ALA A 407 -11.84 -8.06 -10.54
CA ALA A 407 -12.24 -8.77 -11.75
C ALA A 407 -13.23 -7.98 -12.64
N ASP A 408 -13.99 -7.04 -12.07
CA ASP A 408 -14.92 -6.20 -12.83
C ASP A 408 -14.22 -5.19 -13.74
N ARG A 409 -12.90 -5.05 -13.61
CA ARG A 409 -12.07 -4.33 -14.59
C ARG A 409 -11.96 -5.02 -15.93
N VAL A 410 -12.23 -6.33 -15.99
CA VAL A 410 -12.15 -7.14 -17.22
C VAL A 410 -13.56 -7.37 -17.76
N ASP A 411 -13.90 -6.68 -18.84
CA ASP A 411 -15.15 -6.89 -19.56
C ASP A 411 -14.97 -8.00 -20.60
N VAL A 412 -15.62 -9.13 -20.32
CA VAL A 412 -15.57 -10.34 -21.16
C VAL A 412 -16.24 -10.12 -22.52
N SER A 413 -17.31 -9.31 -22.56
CA SER A 413 -18.14 -9.13 -23.74
C SER A 413 -17.44 -8.26 -24.78
N THR A 414 -16.80 -7.18 -24.33
CA THR A 414 -16.10 -6.22 -25.19
C THR A 414 -14.63 -6.55 -25.39
N ASN A 415 -14.08 -7.55 -24.67
CA ASN A 415 -12.64 -7.81 -24.60
C ASN A 415 -11.87 -6.53 -24.24
N SER A 416 -12.29 -5.86 -23.17
CA SER A 416 -11.59 -4.68 -22.67
C SER A 416 -11.18 -4.82 -21.22
N VAL A 417 -10.13 -4.11 -20.84
CA VAL A 417 -9.62 -4.04 -19.48
C VAL A 417 -9.37 -2.59 -19.09
N LEU A 418 -9.92 -2.18 -17.94
CA LEU A 418 -9.60 -0.90 -17.31
C LEU A 418 -8.50 -1.13 -16.27
N HIS A 419 -7.32 -0.60 -16.51
CA HIS A 419 -6.14 -0.83 -15.68
C HIS A 419 -5.42 0.47 -15.33
N LYS A 420 -4.51 0.42 -14.37
CA LYS A 420 -3.75 1.58 -13.89
C LYS A 420 -2.27 1.45 -14.23
N LEU A 421 -1.67 2.48 -14.80
CA LEU A 421 -0.22 2.52 -15.02
C LEU A 421 0.52 2.82 -13.70
N ALA A 422 1.82 2.51 -13.62
CA ALA A 422 2.63 2.74 -12.42
C ALA A 422 2.65 4.23 -12.02
N HIS A 423 2.62 5.13 -13.00
CA HIS A 423 2.52 6.58 -12.78
C HIS A 423 1.08 7.08 -12.47
N GLY A 424 0.11 6.16 -12.39
CA GLY A 424 -1.20 6.40 -11.80
C GLY A 424 -2.34 6.71 -12.77
N GLU A 425 -2.09 6.75 -14.09
CA GLU A 425 -3.13 6.95 -15.10
C GLU A 425 -4.02 5.71 -15.22
N LEU A 426 -5.34 5.90 -15.30
CA LEU A 426 -6.29 4.83 -15.62
C LEU A 426 -6.51 4.77 -17.14
N VAL A 427 -6.28 3.60 -17.71
CA VAL A 427 -6.32 3.35 -19.15
C VAL A 427 -7.29 2.22 -19.44
N GLU A 428 -8.16 2.40 -20.44
CA GLU A 428 -8.92 1.29 -21.02
C GLU A 428 -8.15 0.75 -22.23
N THR A 429 -7.87 -0.56 -22.23
CA THR A 429 -7.29 -1.27 -23.37
C THR A 429 -8.32 -2.24 -23.94
N ARG A 430 -8.49 -2.25 -25.26
CA ARG A 430 -9.43 -3.11 -25.99
C ARG A 430 -8.66 -4.15 -26.80
N ASP A 431 -9.32 -5.27 -27.07
CA ASP A 431 -8.76 -6.39 -27.83
C ASP A 431 -7.44 -6.93 -27.26
N TRP A 432 -7.30 -6.85 -25.93
CA TRP A 432 -6.05 -7.14 -25.22
C TRP A 432 -5.77 -8.65 -25.06
N ILE A 433 -6.81 -9.49 -25.08
CA ILE A 433 -6.67 -10.95 -25.14
C ILE A 433 -7.02 -11.43 -26.55
N PRO A 434 -6.09 -12.06 -27.29
CA PRO A 434 -6.41 -12.66 -28.58
C PRO A 434 -7.46 -13.76 -28.41
N ARG A 435 -8.52 -13.77 -29.23
CA ARG A 435 -9.60 -14.78 -29.14
C ARG A 435 -9.26 -16.10 -29.82
N ASP A 436 -8.30 -16.11 -30.75
CA ASP A 436 -7.88 -17.32 -31.45
C ASP A 436 -7.05 -18.23 -30.53
N ALA A 437 -7.64 -19.35 -30.11
CA ALA A 437 -7.01 -20.34 -29.23
C ALA A 437 -5.72 -20.95 -29.82
N SER A 438 -5.51 -20.88 -31.14
CA SER A 438 -4.31 -21.38 -31.82
C SER A 438 -3.09 -20.47 -31.64
N MET A 439 -3.29 -19.20 -31.23
CA MET A 439 -2.20 -18.28 -30.92
C MET A 439 -1.82 -18.39 -29.44
N PRO A 440 -0.82 -19.21 -29.05
CA PRO A 440 -0.49 -19.41 -27.64
C PRO A 440 -0.20 -18.08 -26.95
N LEU A 441 -0.68 -17.94 -25.71
CA LEU A 441 -0.47 -16.72 -24.91
C LEU A 441 0.17 -17.09 -23.58
N ARG A 442 1.28 -16.46 -23.23
CA ARG A 442 2.01 -16.66 -21.98
C ARG A 442 1.86 -15.42 -21.11
N ILE A 443 1.09 -15.55 -20.04
CA ILE A 443 0.77 -14.45 -19.10
C ILE A 443 1.54 -14.67 -17.80
N GLY A 444 2.37 -13.70 -17.42
CA GLY A 444 2.89 -13.62 -16.06
C GLY A 444 1.82 -13.06 -15.14
N VAL A 445 1.62 -13.64 -13.96
CA VAL A 445 0.64 -13.17 -12.98
C VAL A 445 1.33 -12.93 -11.66
N THR A 446 1.08 -11.78 -11.05
CA THR A 446 1.49 -11.46 -9.69
C THR A 446 0.38 -10.70 -8.98
N SER A 447 0.53 -10.53 -7.68
CA SER A 447 -0.40 -9.73 -6.90
C SER A 447 0.26 -9.07 -5.70
N GLY A 448 -0.28 -7.92 -5.31
CA GLY A 448 0.21 -7.15 -4.19
C GLY A 448 0.08 -7.86 -2.85
N ALA A 449 0.86 -7.41 -1.87
CA ALA A 449 0.86 -7.90 -0.48
C ALA A 449 -0.52 -7.82 0.23
N SER A 450 -1.46 -7.05 -0.33
CA SER A 450 -2.83 -6.86 0.19
C SER A 450 -3.90 -7.59 -0.63
N THR A 451 -3.53 -8.48 -1.56
CA THR A 451 -4.47 -9.13 -2.49
C THR A 451 -4.79 -10.56 -2.07
N PRO A 452 -6.07 -10.90 -1.78
CA PRO A 452 -6.47 -12.28 -1.53
C PRO A 452 -6.27 -13.15 -2.78
N ASP A 453 -6.02 -14.44 -2.59
CA ASP A 453 -5.87 -15.40 -3.71
C ASP A 453 -7.11 -15.40 -4.61
N ARG A 454 -8.31 -15.34 -4.00
CA ARG A 454 -9.59 -15.32 -4.72
C ARG A 454 -9.70 -14.18 -5.74
N ALA A 455 -9.14 -13.00 -5.43
CA ALA A 455 -9.16 -11.87 -6.35
C ALA A 455 -8.35 -12.15 -7.63
N VAL A 456 -7.21 -12.85 -7.51
CA VAL A 456 -6.41 -13.29 -8.66
C VAL A 456 -7.19 -14.30 -9.50
N GLU A 457 -7.85 -15.26 -8.85
CA GLU A 457 -8.67 -16.28 -9.51
C GLU A 457 -9.82 -15.66 -10.30
N ASP A 458 -10.52 -14.67 -9.73
CA ASP A 458 -11.65 -14.02 -10.38
C ASP A 458 -11.22 -13.23 -11.62
N VAL A 459 -10.07 -12.58 -11.60
CA VAL A 459 -9.52 -11.91 -12.79
C VAL A 459 -9.15 -12.93 -13.86
N LEU A 460 -8.48 -14.03 -13.49
CA LEU A 460 -8.11 -15.10 -14.43
C LEU A 460 -9.34 -15.79 -15.03
N ASP A 461 -10.39 -16.00 -14.25
CA ASP A 461 -11.66 -16.57 -14.74
C ASP A 461 -12.26 -15.70 -15.86
N ARG A 462 -12.25 -14.37 -15.72
CA ARG A 462 -12.69 -13.44 -16.77
C ARG A 462 -11.81 -13.55 -18.03
N ILE A 463 -10.49 -13.63 -17.87
CA ILE A 463 -9.54 -13.79 -18.98
C ILE A 463 -9.81 -15.10 -19.74
N PHE A 464 -9.99 -16.21 -19.02
CA PHE A 464 -10.30 -17.50 -19.64
C PHE A 464 -11.64 -17.48 -20.37
N ARG A 465 -12.66 -16.77 -19.87
CA ARG A 465 -13.95 -16.61 -20.58
C ARG A 465 -13.85 -15.75 -21.84
N ILE A 466 -12.93 -14.78 -21.90
CA ILE A 466 -12.68 -14.04 -23.14
C ILE A 466 -12.16 -14.97 -24.23
N ARG A 467 -11.27 -15.89 -23.82
CA ARG A 467 -10.57 -16.84 -24.69
C ARG A 467 -11.46 -18.03 -25.11
N ASP A 468 -12.22 -18.59 -24.17
CA ASP A 468 -13.16 -19.69 -24.39
C ASP A 468 -14.53 -19.32 -23.78
N PRO A 469 -15.51 -18.94 -24.62
CA PRO A 469 -16.87 -18.62 -24.15
C PRO A 469 -17.59 -19.78 -23.46
N ASN A 470 -17.15 -21.03 -23.65
CA ASN A 470 -17.70 -22.20 -23.00
C ASN A 470 -17.01 -22.52 -21.66
N PHE A 471 -16.00 -21.75 -21.26
CA PHE A 471 -15.30 -21.94 -20.00
C PHE A 471 -16.25 -21.81 -18.81
N LYS A 472 -16.33 -22.86 -17.99
CA LYS A 472 -17.26 -22.94 -16.84
C LYS A 472 -16.58 -22.71 -15.49
N GLY A 473 -15.35 -22.20 -15.50
CA GLY A 473 -14.51 -22.09 -14.31
C GLY A 473 -13.65 -23.32 -14.04
N ILE A 474 -12.64 -23.16 -13.19
CA ILE A 474 -11.81 -24.25 -12.70
C ILE A 474 -12.49 -24.91 -11.50
N GLN A 475 -12.63 -26.23 -11.53
CA GLN A 475 -13.19 -26.98 -10.41
C GLN A 475 -12.29 -26.83 -9.17
N PRO A 476 -12.83 -26.33 -8.04
CA PRO A 476 -12.04 -26.21 -6.81
C PRO A 476 -11.63 -27.60 -6.31
N ARG A 477 -10.34 -27.77 -6.04
CA ARG A 477 -9.80 -28.96 -5.36
C ARG A 477 -8.94 -28.52 -4.17
N ALA A 478 -9.08 -29.21 -3.04
CA ALA A 478 -8.21 -29.02 -1.90
C ALA A 478 -6.78 -29.45 -2.24
N THR A 479 -5.80 -28.62 -1.90
CA THR A 479 -4.38 -28.91 -2.16
C THR A 479 -3.64 -29.27 -0.87
N LYS A 480 -2.54 -30.01 -1.02
CA LYS A 480 -1.69 -30.38 0.12
C LYS A 480 -0.70 -29.29 0.52
N VAL A 481 -0.56 -28.25 -0.30
CA VAL A 481 0.35 -27.14 -0.06
C VAL A 481 -0.24 -26.23 1.02
N GLY A 482 0.45 -26.14 2.16
CA GLY A 482 0.11 -25.23 3.24
C GLY A 482 0.44 -23.77 2.92
N LYS A 483 0.09 -22.86 3.82
CA LYS A 483 0.57 -21.46 3.75
C LYS A 483 2.11 -21.46 3.74
N PRO A 484 2.77 -20.59 2.95
CA PRO A 484 4.20 -20.38 3.07
C PRO A 484 4.56 -20.08 4.53
N GLN A 485 5.54 -20.79 5.09
CA GLN A 485 6.06 -20.43 6.41
C GLN A 485 6.86 -19.14 6.25
N HIS A 486 6.34 -18.04 6.78
CA HIS A 486 7.11 -16.80 6.90
C HIS A 486 7.96 -16.88 8.18
N ALA A 487 9.17 -16.32 8.13
CA ALA A 487 9.96 -16.12 9.34
C ALA A 487 9.18 -15.17 10.27
N GLU A 488 8.72 -15.69 11.40
CA GLU A 488 8.18 -14.86 12.48
C GLU A 488 9.34 -14.01 13.06
N ILE A 489 9.08 -12.73 13.30
CA ILE A 489 10.05 -11.77 13.84
C ILE A 489 10.14 -11.88 15.36
#